data_AF-A0A370H7Q9-F1
#
_entry.id   AF-A0A370H7Q9-F1
#
_cell.length_a   1.000
_cell.length_b   1.000
_cell.length_c   1.000
_cell.angle_alpha   90.00
_cell.angle_beta   90.00
_cell.angle_gamma   90.00
#
_symmetry.space_group_name_H-M   'P 1'
#
loop_
_entity.id
_entity.type
_entity.pdbx_description
1 polymer ?
#
loop_
_entity_poly.entity_id
_entity_poly.type
_entity_poly.pdbx_seq_one_letter_code
_entity_poly.pdbx_strand_id
1 'polypeptide(L)' 'MYQTVRIDGHPYQVLGSARLSLMSRACYGKYRFTLRRVSDGSLWTAFGAWVTPASELVRSGSPAR' A
#
# COMPACT_ATOMS: atom_id res chain seq x y z
N MET A 1 12.18 -9.30 0.48
CA MET A 1 12.90 -8.01 0.56
C MET A 1 11.99 -6.99 1.21
N TYR A 2 12.34 -6.48 2.39
CA TYR A 2 11.58 -5.41 3.05
C TYR A 2 12.04 -4.06 2.50
N GLN A 3 11.34 -3.54 1.49
CA GLN A 3 11.63 -2.22 0.94
C GLN A 3 11.00 -1.14 1.84
N THR A 4 11.75 -0.10 2.15
CA THR A 4 11.22 1.08 2.86
C THR A 4 11.02 2.21 1.87
N VAL A 5 9.85 2.84 1.90
CA VAL A 5 9.45 3.96 1.03
C VAL A 5 9.01 5.14 1.89
N ARG A 6 9.31 6.37 1.46
CA ARG A 6 8.82 7.59 2.11
C ARG A 6 7.60 8.09 1.36
N ILE A 7 6.47 8.17 2.05
CA ILE A 7 5.19 8.63 1.50
C ILE A 7 4.72 9.76 2.40
N ASP A 8 4.44 10.93 1.82
CA ASP A 8 4.07 12.13 2.56
C ASP A 8 5.03 12.45 3.73
N GLY A 9 6.34 12.36 3.46
CA GLY A 9 7.39 12.58 4.47
C GLY A 9 7.59 11.45 5.49
N HIS A 10 6.63 10.54 5.63
CA HIS A 10 6.68 9.45 6.60
C HIS A 10 7.31 8.17 6.02
N PRO A 11 8.19 7.47 6.76
CA PRO A 11 8.74 6.19 6.35
C PRO A 11 7.75 5.03 6.56
N TYR A 12 7.57 4.22 5.51
CA TYR A 12 6.75 3.02 5.50
C TYR A 12 7.56 1.81 5.03
N GLN A 13 7.37 0.68 5.70
CA GLN A 13 7.91 -0.60 5.29
C GLN A 13 6.87 -1.35 4.46
N VAL A 14 7.24 -1.79 3.26
CA VAL A 14 6.40 -2.66 2.42
C VAL A 14 6.44 -4.07 2.99
N LEU A 15 5.30 -4.55 3.48
CA LEU A 15 5.14 -5.88 4.03
C LEU A 15 4.78 -6.92 2.97
N GLY A 16 4.03 -6.51 1.94
CA GLY A 16 3.63 -7.41 0.86
C GLY A 16 2.79 -6.71 -0.21
N SER A 17 2.52 -7.43 -1.28
CA SER A 17 1.65 -6.98 -2.37
C SER A 17 0.75 -8.11 -2.84
N ALA A 18 -0.45 -7.75 -3.31
CA ALA A 18 -1.40 -8.67 -3.91
C ALA A 18 -1.98 -8.04 -5.18
N ARG A 19 -2.12 -8.79 -6.26
CA ARG A 19 -2.78 -8.29 -7.49
C ARG A 19 -4.26 -8.01 -7.21
N LEU A 20 -4.78 -6.90 -7.73
CA LEU A 20 -6.19 -6.54 -7.56
C LEU A 20 -7.11 -7.40 -8.44
N SER A 21 -6.80 -7.52 -9.72
CA SER A 21 -7.53 -8.40 -10.63
C SER A 21 -6.71 -8.69 -11.89
N LEU A 22 -6.81 -9.92 -12.39
CA LEU A 22 -6.28 -10.29 -13.70
C LEU A 22 -7.30 -10.14 -14.82
N MET A 23 -8.60 -10.03 -14.47
CA MET A 23 -9.71 -10.10 -15.43
C MET A 23 -10.32 -8.73 -15.71
N SER A 24 -10.28 -7.81 -14.74
CA SER A 24 -10.77 -6.44 -14.95
C SER A 24 -9.71 -5.57 -15.63
N ARG A 25 -9.98 -5.11 -16.84
CA ARG A 25 -9.10 -4.20 -17.60
C ARG A 25 -8.78 -2.91 -16.83
N ALA A 26 -9.71 -2.41 -16.01
CA ALA A 26 -9.51 -1.22 -15.18
C ALA A 26 -8.52 -1.44 -14.01
N CYS A 27 -8.33 -2.70 -13.61
CA CYS A 27 -7.44 -3.10 -12.51
C CYS A 27 -6.24 -3.93 -12.97
N TYR A 28 -6.12 -4.19 -14.27
CA TYR A 28 -5.04 -4.98 -14.84
C TYR A 28 -3.69 -4.30 -14.55
N GLY A 29 -2.73 -5.08 -14.04
CA GLY A 29 -1.42 -4.56 -13.63
C GLY A 29 -1.42 -3.74 -12.34
N LYS A 30 -2.56 -3.58 -11.65
CA LYS A 30 -2.63 -2.90 -10.36
C LYS A 30 -2.55 -3.90 -9.20
N TYR A 31 -1.93 -3.45 -8.12
CA TYR A 31 -1.68 -4.19 -6.89
C TYR A 31 -2.21 -3.40 -5.70
N ARG A 32 -2.55 -4.15 -4.66
CA ARG A 32 -2.73 -3.68 -3.29
C ARG A 32 -1.43 -3.94 -2.54
N PHE A 33 -0.82 -2.91 -1.99
CA PHE A 33 0.39 -3.01 -1.17
C PHE A 33 0.04 -2.84 0.30
N THR A 34 0.48 -3.77 1.14
CA THR A 34 0.36 -3.66 2.59
C THR A 34 1.63 -3.00 3.13
N LEU A 35 1.45 -1.91 3.86
CA LEU A 35 2.50 -1.06 4.38
C LEU A 35 2.40 -0.98 5.90
N ARG A 36 3.53 -0.90 6.57
CA ARG A 36 3.63 -0.60 8.00
C ARG A 36 4.37 0.71 8.20
N ARG A 37 3.72 1.70 8.81
CA ARG A 37 4.39 2.95 9.15
C ARG A 37 5.45 2.67 10.22
N VAL A 38 6.67 3.16 10.02
CA VAL A 38 7.81 2.83 10.91
C VAL A 38 7.68 3.51 12.28
N SER A 39 7.07 4.69 12.35
CA SER A 39 7.00 5.47 13.59
C SER A 39 6.04 4.90 14.63
N ASP A 40 4.91 4.33 14.22
CA ASP A 40 3.82 3.91 15.11
C ASP A 40 3.38 2.45 14.87
N GLY A 41 3.99 1.75 13.90
CA GLY A 41 3.65 0.37 13.56
C GLY A 41 2.28 0.19 12.90
N SER A 42 1.55 1.27 12.60
CA SER A 42 0.21 1.19 12.01
C SER A 42 0.23 0.60 10.61
N LEU A 43 -0.82 -0.17 10.27
CA LEU A 43 -0.98 -0.78 8.97
C LEU A 43 -1.75 0.13 8.02
N TRP A 44 -1.24 0.24 6.81
CA TRP A 44 -1.78 1.04 5.73
C TRP A 44 -1.79 0.23 4.44
N THR A 45 -2.64 0.66 3.51
CA THR A 45 -2.76 0.06 2.19
C THR A 45 -2.57 1.13 1.13
N ALA A 46 -1.76 0.83 0.11
CA ALA A 46 -1.62 1.64 -1.10
C ALA A 46 -2.09 0.84 -2.33
N PHE A 47 -2.56 1.53 -3.36
CA PHE A 47 -3.01 0.90 -4.61
C PHE A 47 -2.27 1.48 -5.82
N GLY A 48 -1.92 0.63 -6.77
CA GLY A 48 -1.24 1.06 -8.00
C GLY A 48 -0.40 -0.03 -8.64
N ALA A 49 0.35 0.28 -9.69
CA ALA A 49 1.31 -0.66 -10.27
C ALA A 49 2.54 -0.87 -9.36
N TRP A 50 2.91 0.18 -8.62
CA TRP A 50 4.06 0.25 -7.72
C TRP A 50 3.79 1.26 -6.60
N VAL A 51 4.52 1.15 -5.50
CA VAL A 51 4.47 2.13 -4.40
C VAL A 51 5.42 3.28 -4.71
N THR A 52 4.93 4.50 -4.60
CA THR A 52 5.67 5.73 -4.86
C THR A 52 5.50 6.72 -3.71
N PRO A 53 6.34 7.76 -3.62
CA PRO A 53 6.15 8.81 -2.62
C PRO A 53 4.82 9.56 -2.69
N ALA A 54 4.14 9.54 -3.84
CA ALA A 54 2.84 10.16 -4.06
C ALA A 54 1.67 9.15 -3.97
N SER A 55 1.92 7.91 -3.53
CA SER A 55 0.88 6.90 -3.41
C SER A 55 -0.14 7.28 -2.34
N GLU A 56 -1.42 7.24 -2.71
CA GLU A 56 -2.51 7.43 -1.76
C GLU A 56 -2.54 6.27 -0.75
N LEU A 57 -2.76 6.61 0.52
CA LEU A 57 -2.71 5.69 1.65
C LEU A 57 -4.06 5.57 2.35
N VAL A 58 -4.53 4.33 2.48
CA VAL A 58 -5.75 4.00 3.24
C VAL A 58 -5.36 3.26 4.51
N ARG A 59 -5.74 3.80 5.68
CA ARG A 59 -5.44 3.17 6.97
C ARG A 59 -6.21 1.85 7.08
N SER A 60 -5.49 0.76 7.33
CA SER A 60 -6.09 -0.56 7.51
C SER A 60 -6.53 -0.66 8.97
N GLY A 61 -7.66 -0.06 9.31
CA GLY A 61 -8.05 0.15 10.70
C GLY A 61 -9.40 0.84 10.93
N SER A 62 -10.34 0.69 10.00
CA SER A 62 -11.75 0.92 10.30
C SER A 62 -12.50 -0.31 9.83
N PRO A 63 -13.14 -1.09 10.71
CA PRO A 63 -14.17 -2.00 10.25
C PRO A 63 -15.18 -1.14 9.49
N ALA A 64 -15.34 -1.42 8.20
CA ALA A 64 -16.58 -1.04 7.54
C ALA A 64 -17.68 -1.74 8.33
N ARG A 65 -18.52 -0.92 8.95
CA ARG A 65 -19.62 -1.28 9.83
C ARG A 65 -20.55 -2.30 9.19
#